data_AF-A0A919LH93-F1
#
_entry.id   AF-A0A919LH93-F1
#
_cell.length_a   1.000
_cell.length_b   1.000
_cell.length_c   1.000
_cell.angle_alpha   90.00
_cell.angle_beta   90.00
_cell.angle_gamma   90.00
#
_symmetry.space_group_name_H-M   'P 1'
#
loop_
_entity.id
_entity.type
_entity.pdbx_description
1 polymer ?
#
loop_
_entity_poly.entity_id
_entity_poly.type
_entity_poly.pdbx_seq_one_letter_code
_entity_poly.pdbx_strand_id
1 'polypeptide(L)'
;MAEETAHAPVNGSALGPPAGTGAKPPATASATPAHAPAPARTGASAPARTGAPTARWPRGSHILWRYRENGGPRVHICRPVTVVQDTEDLLAVWVAPGTPCVKPVLADGTPIHAEPLASRYTRPRTVALGHWRGTGLLKLARPGRPWSVWLFWEPGWRFKNWYVNLEEPLARWSGGVDSEDHFLDISVRPDRSWRWLDEDEFAQAQREGLMDPAKARSVRQAGWAAVEAITAWEPPFSESWPDWRPDPRWTVPPLPDDWDRGPTPESSHQSS
;
A
#
# COMPACT_ATOMS: atom_id res chain seq x y z
N MET A 1 -7.84 7.03 3.71
CA MET A 1 -7.81 8.10 4.73
C MET A 1 -6.44 8.23 5.35
N ALA A 2 -5.74 7.11 5.48
CA ALA A 2 -4.29 6.93 5.51
C ALA A 2 -3.42 8.19 5.24
N GLU A 3 -3.61 8.86 4.11
CA GLU A 3 -2.73 9.94 3.64
C GLU A 3 -2.88 11.28 4.32
N GLU A 4 -4.09 11.61 4.78
CA GLU A 4 -4.32 12.88 5.46
C GLU A 4 -3.82 12.79 6.90
N THR A 5 -3.93 11.60 7.51
CA THR A 5 -3.28 11.22 8.76
C THR A 5 -1.75 11.31 8.64
N ALA A 6 -1.17 10.94 7.49
CA ALA A 6 0.26 11.09 7.22
C ALA A 6 0.71 12.56 7.08
N HIS A 7 -0.16 13.47 6.60
CA HIS A 7 0.13 14.90 6.45
C HIS A 7 -0.11 15.73 7.71
N ALA A 8 -0.86 15.23 8.69
CA ALA A 8 -1.13 15.96 9.92
C ALA A 8 0.18 16.41 10.62
N PRO A 9 0.27 17.67 11.10
CA PRO A 9 1.39 18.12 11.91
C PRO A 9 1.39 17.36 13.24
N VAL A 10 2.55 16.84 13.63
CA VAL A 10 2.75 16.23 14.95
C VAL A 10 2.94 17.36 15.96
N ASN A 11 1.87 18.06 16.33
CA ASN A 11 1.92 19.02 17.44
C ASN A 11 1.51 18.33 18.73
N GLY A 12 2.45 18.19 19.67
CA GLY A 12 2.16 17.77 21.04
C GLY A 12 3.36 17.18 21.77
N SER A 13 3.90 17.95 22.71
CA SER A 13 4.97 17.72 23.68
C SER A 13 5.43 16.29 23.95
N ALA A 14 6.75 16.18 24.07
CA ALA A 14 7.46 15.11 24.74
C ALA A 14 6.85 14.78 26.12
N LEU A 15 6.11 13.69 26.18
CA LEU A 15 6.02 12.80 27.32
C LEU A 15 6.00 11.39 26.72
N GLY A 16 7.15 10.72 26.77
CA GLY A 16 7.23 9.30 26.38
C GLY A 16 6.42 8.45 27.35
N PRO A 17 5.82 7.36 26.84
CA PRO A 17 5.82 6.09 27.56
C PRO A 17 6.30 4.95 26.63
N PRO A 18 6.54 3.73 27.16
CA PRO A 18 7.62 2.87 26.70
C PRO A 18 7.30 2.15 25.39
N ALA A 19 8.34 1.56 24.80
CA ALA A 19 8.25 0.58 23.73
C ALA A 19 7.07 -0.38 23.98
N GLY A 20 6.11 -0.38 23.05
CA GLY A 20 4.95 -1.25 23.13
C GLY A 20 5.38 -2.71 23.02
N THR A 21 5.44 -3.40 24.15
CA THR A 21 5.48 -4.86 24.22
C THR A 21 4.11 -5.40 23.85
N GLY A 22 3.82 -5.50 22.55
CA GLY A 22 2.73 -6.34 22.06
C GLY A 22 3.14 -7.79 22.25
N ALA A 23 2.54 -8.46 23.24
CA ALA A 23 2.84 -9.86 23.53
C ALA A 23 2.56 -10.75 22.30
N LYS A 24 3.60 -11.43 21.84
CA LYS A 24 3.53 -12.52 20.86
C LYS A 24 2.62 -13.63 21.41
N PRO A 25 1.72 -14.25 20.63
CA PRO A 25 1.00 -15.44 21.09
C PRO A 25 2.01 -16.56 21.43
N PRO A 26 1.74 -17.41 22.44
CA PRO A 26 2.68 -18.41 22.90
C PRO A 26 2.99 -19.44 21.81
N ALA A 27 4.29 -19.75 21.65
CA ALA A 27 4.75 -20.86 20.86
C ALA A 27 4.36 -22.18 21.55
N THR A 28 3.51 -22.98 20.90
CA THR A 28 3.26 -24.37 21.31
C THR A 28 4.48 -25.23 20.98
N ALA A 29 4.97 -25.92 22.00
CA ALA A 29 6.15 -26.78 21.96
C ALA A 29 6.00 -27.97 21.01
N SER A 30 7.12 -28.30 20.36
CA SER A 30 7.33 -29.46 19.50
C SER A 30 7.24 -30.77 20.29
N ALA A 31 6.42 -31.70 19.81
CA ALA A 31 6.48 -33.11 20.16
C ALA A 31 6.96 -33.92 18.95
N THR A 32 8.02 -34.70 19.14
CA THR A 32 8.62 -35.60 18.14
C THR A 32 7.67 -36.77 17.83
N PRO A 33 7.51 -37.21 16.57
CA PRO A 33 7.00 -38.54 16.28
C PRO A 33 8.08 -39.47 15.71
N ALA A 34 7.96 -40.74 16.13
CA ALA A 34 8.76 -41.88 15.71
C ALA A 34 8.42 -42.35 14.27
N HIS A 35 9.29 -43.23 13.76
CA HIS A 35 9.45 -43.63 12.36
C HIS A 35 8.54 -44.79 11.90
N ALA A 36 8.22 -44.79 10.59
CA ALA A 36 7.82 -45.88 9.66
C ALA A 36 6.31 -46.16 9.40
N PRO A 37 5.94 -46.74 8.22
CA PRO A 37 6.40 -46.51 6.83
C PRO A 37 5.24 -46.12 5.86
N ALA A 38 5.60 -45.77 4.61
CA ALA A 38 4.72 -45.17 3.59
C ALA A 38 3.85 -46.15 2.78
N PRO A 39 2.74 -45.66 2.18
CA PRO A 39 2.19 -46.23 0.96
C PRO A 39 2.08 -45.25 -0.23
N ALA A 40 2.36 -45.81 -1.41
CA ALA A 40 1.95 -45.52 -2.79
C ALA A 40 1.65 -44.08 -3.29
N ARG A 41 2.47 -43.68 -4.28
CA ARG A 41 2.32 -42.52 -5.17
C ARG A 41 1.07 -42.62 -6.07
N THR A 42 0.24 -41.59 -6.11
CA THR A 42 -0.66 -41.31 -7.24
C THR A 42 -0.75 -39.80 -7.51
N GLY A 43 -0.64 -39.42 -8.79
CA GLY A 43 -1.18 -38.18 -9.38
C GLY A 43 -0.47 -36.86 -9.07
N ALA A 44 0.67 -36.57 -9.71
CA ALA A 44 1.17 -35.19 -9.82
C ALA A 44 0.31 -34.41 -10.84
N SER A 45 -0.56 -33.51 -10.35
CA SER A 45 -1.15 -32.47 -11.19
C SER A 45 -0.08 -31.40 -11.47
N ALA A 46 0.16 -31.12 -12.75
CA ALA A 46 1.11 -30.09 -13.18
C ALA A 46 0.71 -28.71 -12.62
N PRO A 47 1.67 -27.88 -12.19
CA PRO A 47 1.37 -26.50 -11.80
C PRO A 47 0.96 -25.71 -13.05
N ALA A 48 -0.08 -24.90 -12.89
CA ALA A 48 -0.55 -23.97 -13.89
C ALA A 48 0.60 -23.07 -14.36
N ARG A 49 0.72 -22.88 -15.69
CA ARG A 49 1.65 -21.94 -16.31
C ARG A 49 1.48 -20.56 -15.67
N THR A 50 2.50 -20.10 -14.97
CA THR A 50 2.65 -18.70 -14.59
C THR A 50 2.66 -17.87 -15.88
N GLY A 51 1.79 -16.86 -15.96
CA GLY A 51 1.79 -15.90 -17.05
C GLY A 51 3.18 -15.25 -17.19
N ALA A 52 3.54 -14.85 -18.41
CA ALA A 52 4.78 -14.14 -18.65
C ALA A 52 4.89 -12.93 -17.69
N PRO A 53 6.10 -12.62 -17.18
CA PRO A 53 6.28 -11.42 -16.37
C PRO A 53 5.77 -10.21 -17.16
N THR A 54 4.82 -9.47 -16.59
CA THR A 54 4.41 -8.18 -17.17
C THR A 54 5.64 -7.32 -17.36
N ALA A 55 5.75 -6.67 -18.52
CA ALA A 55 6.93 -5.90 -18.88
C ALA A 55 7.25 -4.86 -17.79
N ARG A 56 8.55 -4.65 -17.55
CA ARG A 56 9.05 -3.65 -16.60
C ARG A 56 8.95 -2.27 -17.23
N TRP A 57 8.55 -1.27 -16.45
CA TRP A 57 8.53 0.10 -16.93
C TRP A 57 9.92 0.74 -16.83
N PRO A 58 10.41 1.39 -17.91
CA PRO A 58 11.61 2.19 -17.85
C PRO A 58 11.50 3.31 -16.81
N ARG A 59 12.63 3.70 -16.21
CA ARG A 59 12.72 4.91 -15.37
C ARG A 59 12.20 6.13 -16.14
N GLY A 60 11.39 6.96 -15.49
CA GLY A 60 10.75 8.13 -16.08
C GLY A 60 9.40 7.83 -16.75
N SER A 61 8.99 6.57 -16.90
CA SER A 61 7.67 6.22 -17.44
C SER A 61 6.55 6.75 -16.55
N HIS A 62 5.44 7.13 -17.16
CA HIS A 62 4.21 7.51 -16.43
C HIS A 62 3.27 6.31 -16.36
N ILE A 63 2.82 5.98 -15.16
CA ILE A 63 1.83 4.91 -14.91
C ILE A 63 0.78 5.40 -13.91
N LEU A 64 -0.29 4.63 -13.73
CA LEU A 64 -1.31 4.88 -12.72
C LEU A 64 -1.09 4.00 -11.49
N TRP A 65 -1.11 4.60 -10.31
CA TRP A 65 -1.23 3.91 -9.02
C TRP A 65 -2.66 4.07 -8.52
N ARG A 66 -3.41 2.97 -8.46
CA ARG A 66 -4.86 3.00 -8.19
C ARG A 66 -5.25 2.15 -6.99
N TYR A 67 -6.30 2.59 -6.30
CA TYR A 67 -7.00 1.77 -5.31
C TYR A 67 -8.46 1.61 -5.71
N ARG A 68 -8.97 0.39 -5.55
CA ARG A 68 -10.39 0.11 -5.64
C ARG A 68 -11.11 0.55 -4.37
N GLU A 69 -12.41 0.80 -4.51
CA GLU A 69 -13.29 1.06 -3.39
C GLU A 69 -13.35 -0.12 -2.43
N ASN A 70 -13.53 0.17 -1.14
CA ASN A 70 -13.58 -0.85 -0.12
C ASN A 70 -14.74 -1.83 -0.40
N GLY A 71 -14.43 -3.12 -0.61
CA GLY A 71 -15.43 -4.14 -0.88
C GLY A 71 -16.10 -4.06 -2.25
N GLY A 72 -15.54 -3.30 -3.21
CA GLY A 72 -16.11 -3.14 -4.55
C GLY A 72 -15.06 -3.11 -5.67
N PRO A 73 -15.48 -3.29 -6.94
CA PRO A 73 -14.55 -3.42 -8.06
C PRO A 73 -14.10 -2.08 -8.65
N ARG A 74 -14.78 -0.96 -8.33
CA ARG A 74 -14.54 0.33 -8.97
C ARG A 74 -13.31 1.02 -8.39
N VAL A 75 -12.54 1.69 -9.24
CA VAL A 75 -11.43 2.54 -8.80
C VAL A 75 -11.98 3.80 -8.12
N HIS A 76 -11.50 4.11 -6.91
CA HIS A 76 -11.89 5.33 -6.19
C HIS A 76 -10.72 6.29 -5.92
N ILE A 77 -9.48 5.82 -6.11
CA ILE A 77 -8.25 6.60 -6.01
C ILE A 77 -7.44 6.30 -7.26
N CYS A 78 -6.98 7.34 -7.93
CA CYS A 78 -6.06 7.21 -9.06
C CYS A 78 -5.01 8.31 -8.98
N ARG A 79 -3.73 7.91 -9.06
CA ARG A 79 -2.59 8.83 -9.09
C ARG A 79 -1.70 8.50 -10.28
N PRO A 80 -1.56 9.43 -11.22
CA PRO A 80 -0.46 9.41 -12.16
C PRO A 80 0.88 9.52 -11.40
N VAL A 81 1.83 8.66 -11.71
CA VAL A 81 3.14 8.61 -11.04
C VAL A 81 4.26 8.43 -12.06
N THR A 82 5.45 8.91 -11.71
CA THR A 82 6.67 8.67 -12.48
C THR A 82 7.43 7.49 -11.90
N VAL A 83 7.78 6.51 -12.74
CA VAL A 83 8.56 5.33 -12.33
C VAL A 83 10.00 5.75 -12.01
N VAL A 84 10.44 5.46 -10.79
CA VAL A 84 11.82 5.69 -10.32
C VAL A 84 12.70 4.48 -10.62
N GLN A 85 12.17 3.30 -10.33
CA GLN A 85 12.79 1.99 -10.54
C GLN A 85 11.71 0.90 -10.62
N ASP A 86 11.91 -0.09 -11.48
CA ASP A 86 11.03 -1.28 -11.57
C ASP A 86 11.89 -2.54 -11.78
N THR A 87 12.33 -3.16 -10.69
CA THR A 87 13.16 -4.38 -10.65
C THR A 87 12.39 -5.58 -10.07
N GLU A 88 12.99 -6.78 -10.12
CA GLU A 88 12.36 -8.00 -9.59
C GLU A 88 11.96 -7.86 -8.12
N ASP A 89 12.71 -7.05 -7.39
CA ASP A 89 12.53 -6.88 -5.95
C ASP A 89 11.77 -5.61 -5.56
N LEU A 90 11.57 -4.66 -6.48
CA LEU A 90 11.08 -3.33 -6.12
C LEU A 90 10.45 -2.56 -7.29
N LEU A 91 9.22 -2.09 -7.07
CA LEU A 91 8.64 -0.97 -7.78
C LEU A 91 8.74 0.28 -6.91
N ALA A 92 9.45 1.30 -7.40
CA ALA A 92 9.55 2.61 -6.79
C ALA A 92 8.94 3.67 -7.71
N VAL A 93 8.03 4.49 -7.20
CA VAL A 93 7.34 5.54 -7.97
C VAL A 93 7.26 6.86 -7.21
N TRP A 94 7.27 7.96 -7.95
CA TRP A 94 7.19 9.32 -7.44
C TRP A 94 5.84 9.96 -7.78
N VAL A 95 5.17 10.53 -6.77
CA VAL A 95 4.02 11.42 -6.92
C VAL A 95 4.51 12.85 -6.76
N ALA A 96 4.48 13.63 -7.83
CA ALA A 96 4.92 15.03 -7.80
C ALA A 96 3.89 15.93 -7.07
N PRO A 97 4.34 17.02 -6.39
CA PRO A 97 3.44 18.08 -5.94
C PRO A 97 2.53 18.56 -7.07
N GLY A 98 1.23 18.77 -6.79
CA GLY A 98 0.29 19.28 -7.78
C GLY A 98 -0.15 18.27 -8.84
N THR A 99 0.19 16.99 -8.72
CA THR A 99 -0.31 15.94 -9.62
C THR A 99 -1.84 15.90 -9.61
N PRO A 100 -2.53 15.92 -10.77
CA PRO A 100 -3.97 15.73 -10.83
C PRO A 100 -4.32 14.29 -10.42
N CYS A 101 -5.23 14.15 -9.45
CA CYS A 101 -5.58 12.87 -8.84
C CYS A 101 -7.10 12.71 -8.75
N VAL A 102 -7.52 11.46 -8.66
CA VAL A 102 -8.87 11.07 -8.26
C VAL A 102 -8.85 10.65 -6.80
N LYS A 103 -9.86 11.06 -6.03
CA LYS A 103 -10.05 10.65 -4.63
C LYS A 103 -11.53 10.36 -4.33
N PRO A 104 -11.83 9.51 -3.33
CA PRO A 104 -13.19 9.32 -2.87
C PRO A 104 -13.67 10.54 -2.10
N VAL A 105 -14.95 10.86 -2.27
CA VAL A 105 -15.72 11.80 -1.46
C VAL A 105 -17.08 11.17 -1.16
N LEU A 106 -17.80 11.68 -0.17
CA LEU A 106 -19.21 11.30 -0.02
C LEU A 106 -20.02 11.79 -1.23
N ALA A 107 -21.17 11.19 -1.48
CA ALA A 107 -22.03 11.53 -2.61
C ALA A 107 -22.49 13.00 -2.62
N ASP A 108 -22.51 13.66 -1.46
CA ASP A 108 -22.78 15.10 -1.32
C ASP A 108 -21.55 16.00 -1.49
N GLY A 109 -20.39 15.41 -1.82
CA GLY A 109 -19.10 16.10 -1.99
C GLY A 109 -18.29 16.27 -0.70
N THR A 110 -18.81 15.86 0.46
CA THR A 110 -18.10 15.97 1.75
C THR A 110 -16.81 15.15 1.73
N PRO A 111 -15.67 15.69 2.22
CA PRO A 111 -14.45 14.91 2.39
C PRO A 111 -14.66 13.72 3.33
N ILE A 112 -14.12 12.55 2.98
CA ILE A 112 -14.33 11.31 3.77
C ILE A 112 -13.89 11.47 5.23
N HIS A 113 -12.77 12.14 5.49
CA HIS A 113 -12.25 12.32 6.86
C HIS A 113 -13.15 13.21 7.74
N ALA A 114 -13.96 14.08 7.13
CA ALA A 114 -14.86 14.98 7.84
C ALA A 114 -16.13 14.26 8.33
N GLU A 115 -16.44 13.10 7.75
CA GLU A 115 -17.56 12.27 8.17
C GLU A 115 -17.24 11.55 9.49
N PRO A 116 -18.16 11.50 10.47
CA PRO A 116 -17.99 10.69 11.67
C PRO A 116 -17.73 9.21 11.36
N LEU A 117 -16.81 8.58 12.10
CA LEU A 117 -16.37 7.21 11.85
C LEU A 117 -17.53 6.20 11.74
N ALA A 118 -18.58 6.37 12.57
CA ALA A 118 -19.74 5.48 12.61
C ALA A 118 -20.51 5.36 11.27
N SER A 119 -20.46 6.38 10.42
CA SER A 119 -21.17 6.44 9.14
C SER A 119 -20.23 6.55 7.94
N ARG A 120 -18.93 6.77 8.19
CA ARG A 120 -17.91 7.01 7.17
C ARG A 120 -17.77 5.91 6.13
N TYR A 121 -18.03 4.67 6.53
CA TYR A 121 -17.87 3.47 5.70
C TYR A 121 -19.19 2.92 5.14
N THR A 122 -20.32 3.52 5.50
CA THR A 122 -21.66 3.11 5.04
C THR A 122 -22.34 4.16 4.17
N ARG A 123 -21.99 5.44 4.33
CA ARG A 123 -22.54 6.51 3.48
C ARG A 123 -22.10 6.33 2.02
N PRO A 124 -23.01 6.57 1.05
CA PRO A 124 -22.68 6.49 -0.37
C PRO A 124 -21.52 7.41 -0.74
N ARG A 125 -20.64 6.92 -1.59
CA ARG A 125 -19.45 7.62 -2.09
C ARG A 125 -19.54 7.87 -3.59
N THR A 126 -18.82 8.89 -4.03
CA THR A 126 -18.45 9.13 -5.43
C THR A 126 -16.97 9.50 -5.49
N VAL A 127 -16.48 9.81 -6.68
CA VAL A 127 -15.13 10.31 -6.89
C VAL A 127 -15.12 11.79 -7.20
N ALA A 128 -14.04 12.47 -6.82
CA ALA A 128 -13.78 13.85 -7.18
C ALA A 128 -12.37 14.00 -7.75
N LEU A 129 -12.25 14.89 -8.74
CA LEU A 129 -10.95 15.36 -9.20
C LEU A 129 -10.35 16.31 -8.16
N GLY A 130 -9.05 16.22 -7.98
CA GLY A 130 -8.28 17.12 -7.15
C GLY A 130 -6.82 17.13 -7.56
N HIS A 131 -5.99 17.76 -6.73
CA HIS A 131 -4.55 17.73 -6.91
C HIS A 131 -3.89 17.19 -5.65
N TRP A 132 -2.78 16.49 -5.82
CA TRP A 132 -1.89 16.13 -4.73
C TRP A 132 -1.39 17.40 -4.04
N ARG A 133 -1.71 17.55 -2.75
CA ARG A 133 -1.37 18.71 -1.94
C ARG A 133 -0.10 18.45 -1.14
N GLY A 134 0.66 19.50 -0.86
CA GLY A 134 1.86 19.40 -0.04
C GLY A 134 3.11 19.01 -0.84
N THR A 135 4.06 18.40 -0.14
CA THR A 135 5.29 17.87 -0.74
C THR A 135 4.99 16.62 -1.57
N GLY A 136 5.89 16.25 -2.47
CA GLY A 136 5.74 15.00 -3.21
C GLY A 136 6.04 13.81 -2.33
N LEU A 137 5.64 12.62 -2.78
CA LEU A 137 5.77 11.38 -2.03
C LEU A 137 6.44 10.30 -2.90
N LEU A 138 7.27 9.47 -2.27
CA LEU A 138 7.87 8.31 -2.90
C LEU A 138 7.17 7.06 -2.38
N LYS A 139 6.70 6.16 -3.26
CA LYS A 139 6.14 4.85 -2.89
C LYS A 139 7.07 3.74 -3.30
N LEU A 140 7.27 2.79 -2.40
CA LEU A 140 8.13 1.61 -2.57
C LEU A 140 7.29 0.35 -2.32
N ALA A 141 7.18 -0.53 -3.30
CA ALA A 141 6.46 -1.80 -3.16
C ALA A 141 7.34 -2.95 -3.63
N ARG A 142 7.55 -3.94 -2.77
CA ARG A 142 8.19 -5.20 -3.19
C ARG A 142 7.10 -6.12 -3.75
N PRO A 143 7.28 -6.71 -4.95
CA PRO A 143 6.28 -7.59 -5.54
C PRO A 143 5.81 -8.69 -4.60
N GLY A 144 4.49 -8.92 -4.54
CA GLY A 144 3.87 -9.93 -3.69
C GLY A 144 3.73 -9.58 -2.21
N ARG A 145 4.35 -8.50 -1.70
CA ARG A 145 4.13 -8.08 -0.31
C ARG A 145 2.77 -7.39 -0.16
N PRO A 146 2.00 -7.70 0.90
CA PRO A 146 0.72 -7.06 1.20
C PRO A 146 0.89 -5.69 1.89
N TRP A 147 1.89 -4.93 1.45
CA TRP A 147 2.09 -3.53 1.83
C TRP A 147 3.06 -2.82 0.90
N SER A 148 2.91 -1.50 0.81
CA SER A 148 3.92 -0.59 0.29
C SER A 148 4.43 0.32 1.40
N VAL A 149 5.64 0.87 1.21
CA VAL A 149 6.27 1.82 2.12
C VAL A 149 6.39 3.16 1.41
N TRP A 150 5.80 4.20 1.98
CA TRP A 150 5.85 5.55 1.43
C TRP A 150 6.76 6.42 2.27
N LEU A 151 7.44 7.35 1.62
CA LEU A 151 8.30 8.32 2.27
C LEU A 151 7.69 9.70 2.17
N PHE A 152 7.64 10.37 3.31
CA PHE A 152 7.16 11.73 3.45
C PHE A 152 8.30 12.65 3.86
N TRP A 153 8.32 13.84 3.27
CA TRP A 153 9.21 14.93 3.64
C TRP A 153 8.40 16.16 3.96
N GLU A 154 8.92 16.99 4.85
CA GLU A 154 8.48 18.38 5.03
C GLU A 154 9.14 19.29 3.99
N PRO A 155 8.68 20.56 3.84
CA PRO A 155 9.32 21.51 2.94
C PRO A 155 10.84 21.59 3.13
N GLY A 156 11.58 21.71 2.03
CA GLY A 156 13.05 21.70 2.07
C GLY A 156 13.66 20.30 2.15
N TRP A 157 12.92 19.24 1.81
CA TRP A 157 13.39 17.84 1.83
C TRP A 157 13.85 17.35 3.21
N ARG A 158 13.26 17.89 4.28
CA ARG A 158 13.47 17.37 5.63
C ARG A 158 12.67 16.09 5.78
N PHE A 159 13.35 14.94 5.90
CA PHE A 159 12.68 13.65 5.98
C PHE A 159 11.82 13.56 7.25
N LYS A 160 10.54 13.19 7.08
CA LYS A 160 9.54 13.16 8.15
C LYS A 160 9.39 11.75 8.72
N ASN A 161 8.99 10.81 7.87
CA ASN A 161 8.71 9.42 8.28
C ASN A 161 8.61 8.49 7.06
N TRP A 162 8.77 7.19 7.32
CA TRP A 162 8.18 6.16 6.48
C TRP A 162 6.74 5.89 6.92
N TYR A 163 5.92 5.45 5.97
CA TYR A 163 4.52 5.08 6.15
C TYR A 163 4.29 3.73 5.51
N VAL A 164 3.96 2.70 6.28
CA VAL A 164 3.59 1.40 5.76
C VAL A 164 2.09 1.39 5.51
N ASN A 165 1.70 1.30 4.24
CA ASN A 165 0.32 1.16 3.81
C ASN A 165 -0.01 -0.33 3.68
N LEU A 166 -0.79 -0.91 4.60
CA LEU A 166 -1.22 -2.31 4.44
C LEU A 166 -2.28 -2.38 3.35
N GLU A 167 -2.05 -3.24 2.36
CA GLU A 167 -2.86 -3.25 1.14
C GLU A 167 -2.78 -4.61 0.45
N GLU A 168 -3.62 -4.82 -0.56
CA GLU A 168 -3.44 -5.99 -1.42
C GLU A 168 -2.12 -5.90 -2.20
N PRO A 169 -1.39 -7.03 -2.36
CA PRO A 169 -0.24 -7.04 -3.25
C PRO A 169 -0.59 -6.45 -4.61
N LEU A 170 0.23 -5.50 -5.08
CA LEU A 170 -0.08 -4.73 -6.28
C LEU A 170 -0.31 -5.62 -7.51
N ALA A 171 -1.47 -5.49 -8.14
CA ALA A 171 -1.80 -6.14 -9.39
C ALA A 171 -1.36 -5.26 -10.57
N ARG A 172 -0.41 -5.74 -11.36
CA ARG A 172 0.11 -5.03 -12.54
C ARG A 172 -0.83 -5.18 -13.73
N TRP A 173 -0.98 -4.11 -14.50
CA TRP A 173 -1.71 -4.09 -15.77
C TRP A 173 -1.06 -3.07 -16.72
N SER A 174 -1.49 -3.03 -17.99
CA SER A 174 -0.83 -2.22 -19.03
C SER A 174 -0.70 -0.72 -18.72
N GLY A 175 -1.59 -0.16 -17.89
CA GLY A 175 -1.57 1.24 -17.47
C GLY A 175 -0.98 1.51 -16.08
N GLY A 176 -0.57 0.49 -15.33
CA GLY A 176 0.05 0.66 -14.01
C GLY A 176 -0.26 -0.44 -13.01
N VAL A 177 -0.61 -0.05 -11.79
CA VAL A 177 -0.84 -0.96 -10.66
C VAL A 177 -2.14 -0.64 -9.94
N ASP A 178 -2.86 -1.69 -9.58
CA ASP A 178 -4.10 -1.63 -8.80
C ASP A 178 -3.91 -2.35 -7.47
N SER A 179 -4.53 -1.82 -6.42
CA SER A 179 -4.58 -2.43 -5.09
C SER A 179 -5.93 -2.13 -4.41
N GLU A 180 -6.08 -2.59 -3.18
CA GLU A 180 -7.15 -2.24 -2.27
C GLU A 180 -6.54 -2.00 -0.89
N ASP A 181 -6.91 -0.87 -0.29
CA ASP A 181 -6.40 -0.42 1.00
C ASP A 181 -6.98 -1.26 2.13
N HIS A 182 -6.16 -1.64 3.11
CA HIS A 182 -6.58 -2.46 4.25
C HIS A 182 -6.76 -1.66 5.54
N PHE A 183 -6.90 -0.33 5.47
CA PHE A 183 -7.19 0.61 6.56
C PHE A 183 -6.10 0.76 7.63
N LEU A 184 -5.49 -0.34 8.08
CA LEU A 184 -4.51 -0.34 9.16
C LEU A 184 -3.13 0.02 8.62
N ASP A 185 -2.45 0.95 9.28
CA ASP A 185 -1.17 1.48 8.80
C ASP A 185 -0.12 1.57 9.90
N ILE A 186 1.14 1.79 9.51
CA ILE A 186 2.26 1.97 10.45
C ILE A 186 3.07 3.20 10.07
N SER A 187 3.28 4.11 11.03
CA SER A 187 4.24 5.20 10.86
C SER A 187 5.57 4.83 11.51
N VAL A 188 6.68 5.04 10.81
CA VAL A 188 8.04 4.79 11.30
C VAL A 188 8.86 6.08 11.23
N ARG A 189 9.43 6.51 12.34
CA ARG A 189 10.25 7.73 12.45
C ARG A 189 11.73 7.47 12.13
N PRO A 190 12.53 8.51 11.82
CA PRO A 190 13.97 8.38 11.58
C PRO A 190 14.75 7.75 12.75
N ASP A 191 14.27 7.89 13.98
CA ASP A 191 14.83 7.26 15.19
C ASP A 191 14.45 5.77 15.35
N ARG A 192 13.82 5.17 14.32
CA ARG A 192 13.32 3.79 14.23
C ARG A 192 12.13 3.47 15.12
N SER A 193 11.63 4.42 15.89
CA SER A 193 10.39 4.21 16.63
C SER A 193 9.20 4.17 15.67
N TRP A 194 8.23 3.32 15.98
CA TRP A 194 7.05 3.12 15.15
C TRP A 194 5.77 3.10 15.98
N ARG A 195 4.63 3.32 15.31
CA ARG A 195 3.29 3.19 15.91
C ARG A 195 2.28 2.73 14.86
N TRP A 196 1.24 2.04 15.32
CA TRP A 196 0.03 1.81 14.53
C TRP A 196 -0.70 3.12 14.25
N LEU A 197 -1.40 3.16 13.13
CA LEU A 197 -2.31 4.20 12.71
C LEU A 197 -3.63 3.56 12.28
N ASP A 198 -4.72 4.32 12.40
CA ASP A 198 -6.05 3.98 11.88
C ASP A 198 -6.60 2.62 12.39
N GLU A 199 -6.22 2.24 13.63
CA GLU A 199 -6.73 1.04 14.31
C GLU A 199 -8.26 1.08 14.50
N ASP A 200 -8.81 2.27 14.73
CA ASP A 200 -10.25 2.52 14.87
C ASP A 200 -10.98 2.40 13.53
N GLU A 201 -10.38 2.86 12.44
CA GLU A 201 -10.88 2.67 11.08
C GLU A 201 -10.90 1.19 10.68
N PHE A 202 -9.81 0.47 10.96
CA PHE A 202 -9.72 -0.96 10.75
C PHE A 202 -10.78 -1.73 11.55
N ALA A 203 -11.04 -1.33 12.80
CA ALA A 203 -12.10 -1.90 13.62
C ALA A 203 -13.50 -1.56 13.07
N GLN A 204 -13.72 -0.33 12.58
CA GLN A 204 -14.98 0.07 11.97
C GLN A 204 -15.25 -0.71 10.69
N ALA A 205 -14.26 -0.88 9.80
CA ALA A 205 -14.40 -1.65 8.57
C ALA A 205 -14.82 -3.11 8.83
N GLN A 206 -14.31 -3.73 9.90
CA GLN A 206 -14.76 -5.06 10.35
C GLN A 206 -16.22 -5.05 10.81
N ARG A 207 -16.64 -4.03 11.58
CA ARG A 207 -18.04 -3.91 12.05
C ARG A 207 -19.03 -3.74 10.91
N GLU A 208 -18.65 -3.00 9.87
CA GLU A 208 -19.48 -2.77 8.69
C GLU A 208 -19.41 -3.88 7.64
N GLY A 209 -18.68 -4.98 7.91
CA GLY A 209 -18.60 -6.13 7.01
C GLY A 209 -17.75 -5.89 5.75
N LEU A 210 -17.01 -4.79 5.67
CA LEU A 210 -16.05 -4.52 4.58
C LEU A 210 -14.82 -5.42 4.66
N MET A 211 -14.62 -6.09 5.80
CA MET A 211 -13.50 -6.98 6.01
C MET A 211 -13.94 -8.17 6.85
N ASP A 212 -14.02 -9.33 6.20
CA ASP A 212 -14.36 -10.57 6.89
C ASP A 212 -13.28 -10.98 7.91
N PRO A 213 -13.59 -11.89 8.86
CA PRO A 213 -12.63 -12.31 9.87
C PRO A 213 -11.35 -12.96 9.34
N ALA A 214 -11.39 -13.60 8.17
CA ALA A 214 -10.20 -14.21 7.56
C ALA A 214 -9.28 -13.14 6.98
N LYS A 215 -9.84 -12.20 6.21
CA LYS A 215 -9.12 -11.02 5.69
C LYS A 215 -8.54 -10.19 6.82
N ALA A 216 -9.32 -9.88 7.87
CA ALA A 216 -8.84 -9.14 9.04
C ALA A 216 -7.65 -9.83 9.75
N ARG A 217 -7.64 -11.16 9.83
CA ARG A 217 -6.49 -11.91 10.37
C ARG A 217 -5.27 -11.80 9.47
N SER A 218 -5.46 -11.91 8.16
CA SER A 218 -4.36 -11.76 7.18
C SER A 218 -3.73 -10.37 7.22
N VAL A 219 -4.54 -9.30 7.39
CA VAL A 219 -4.05 -7.92 7.53
C VAL A 219 -3.23 -7.76 8.80
N ARG A 220 -3.70 -8.31 9.93
CA ARG A 220 -2.90 -8.30 11.19
C ARG A 220 -1.59 -9.06 11.03
N GLN A 221 -1.60 -10.21 10.36
CA GLN A 221 -0.37 -10.98 10.07
C GLN A 221 0.61 -10.18 9.20
N ALA A 222 0.12 -9.52 8.15
CA ALA A 222 0.91 -8.63 7.30
C ALA A 222 1.50 -7.46 8.11
N GLY A 223 0.71 -6.85 8.97
CA GLY A 223 1.16 -5.80 9.89
C GLY A 223 2.29 -6.27 10.80
N TRP A 224 2.16 -7.43 11.44
CA TRP A 224 3.24 -7.98 12.27
C TRP A 224 4.49 -8.32 11.48
N ALA A 225 4.35 -8.87 10.26
CA ALA A 225 5.49 -9.10 9.38
C ALA A 225 6.19 -7.78 8.96
N ALA A 226 5.43 -6.69 8.77
CA ALA A 226 6.00 -5.36 8.55
C ALA A 226 6.74 -4.85 9.80
N VAL A 227 6.19 -5.03 11.00
CA VAL A 227 6.86 -4.70 12.27
C VAL A 227 8.15 -5.50 12.46
N GLU A 228 8.19 -6.78 12.09
CA GLU A 228 9.41 -7.60 12.12
C GLU A 228 10.48 -7.01 11.19
N ALA A 229 10.10 -6.65 9.95
CA ALA A 229 11.02 -6.00 9.00
C ALA A 229 11.52 -4.64 9.50
N ILE A 230 10.66 -3.83 10.13
CA ILE A 230 11.04 -2.55 10.76
C ILE A 230 12.03 -2.81 11.91
N THR A 231 11.76 -3.80 12.76
CA THR A 231 12.59 -4.11 13.94
C THR A 231 13.96 -4.62 13.53
N ALA A 232 14.03 -5.46 12.50
CA ALA A 232 15.27 -5.93 11.90
C ALA A 232 15.97 -4.87 11.03
N TRP A 233 15.33 -3.71 10.82
CA TRP A 233 15.80 -2.63 9.95
C TRP A 233 16.09 -3.10 8.52
N GLU A 234 15.24 -3.97 7.99
CA GLU A 234 15.36 -4.52 6.65
C GLU A 234 14.99 -3.49 5.56
N PRO A 235 15.36 -3.73 4.28
CA PRO A 235 14.87 -2.92 3.17
C PRO A 235 13.33 -2.77 3.16
N PRO A 236 12.81 -1.57 2.88
CA PRO A 236 13.55 -0.37 2.43
C PRO A 236 14.04 0.55 3.56
N PHE A 237 13.85 0.21 4.84
CA PHE A 237 14.16 1.11 5.97
C PHE A 237 15.67 1.32 6.17
N SER A 238 16.49 0.32 5.86
CA SER A 238 17.96 0.41 5.87
C SER A 238 18.58 1.12 4.68
N GLU A 239 17.81 1.43 3.65
CA GLU A 239 18.31 1.99 2.39
C GLU A 239 18.25 3.53 2.40
N SER A 240 19.03 4.17 1.52
CA SER A 240 19.18 5.64 1.45
C SER A 240 18.02 6.35 0.73
N TRP A 241 16.82 5.76 0.71
CA TRP A 241 15.62 6.40 0.14
C TRP A 241 15.30 7.78 0.73
N PRO A 242 15.54 8.09 2.02
CA PRO A 242 15.37 9.45 2.55
C PRO A 242 16.19 10.53 1.82
N ASP A 243 17.32 10.15 1.21
CA ASP A 243 18.23 11.05 0.48
C ASP A 243 17.88 11.15 -1.01
N TRP A 244 16.98 10.30 -1.50
CA TRP A 244 16.57 10.28 -2.90
C TRP A 244 15.85 11.57 -3.31
N ARG A 245 16.08 12.03 -4.55
CA ARG A 245 15.42 13.20 -5.15
C ARG A 245 14.94 12.87 -6.58
N PRO A 246 13.80 13.43 -7.03
CA PRO A 246 13.33 13.28 -8.40
C PRO A 246 14.28 13.98 -9.37
N ASP A 247 14.37 13.46 -10.59
CA ASP A 247 15.06 14.17 -11.67
C ASP A 247 14.32 15.51 -11.92
N PRO A 248 15.00 16.66 -11.86
CA PRO A 248 14.36 17.96 -12.04
C PRO A 248 13.74 18.15 -13.44
N ARG A 249 14.08 17.28 -14.40
CA ARG A 249 13.50 17.29 -15.75
C ARG A 249 12.18 16.52 -15.84
N TRP A 250 11.79 15.77 -14.82
CA TRP A 250 10.50 15.07 -14.83
C TRP A 250 9.35 16.05 -14.72
N THR A 251 8.41 15.95 -15.64
CA THR A 251 7.17 16.72 -15.65
C THR A 251 6.13 16.05 -14.74
N VAL A 252 5.18 16.84 -14.24
CA VAL A 252 3.99 16.30 -13.56
C VAL A 252 3.18 15.46 -14.57
N PRO A 253 2.95 14.16 -14.32
CA PRO A 253 2.16 13.32 -15.23
C PRO A 253 0.69 13.77 -15.26
N PRO A 254 0.05 13.85 -16.44
CA PRO A 254 -1.37 14.17 -16.55
C PRO A 254 -2.23 13.00 -16.05
N LEU A 255 -3.46 13.30 -15.64
CA LEU A 255 -4.49 12.28 -15.41
C LEU A 255 -5.14 11.93 -16.76
N PRO A 256 -5.08 10.67 -17.23
CA PRO A 256 -5.76 10.27 -18.46
C PRO A 256 -7.28 10.36 -18.33
N ASP A 257 -7.98 10.69 -19.42
CA ASP A 257 -9.45 10.74 -19.43
C ASP A 257 -10.08 9.37 -19.10
N ASP A 258 -9.38 8.27 -19.44
CA ASP A 258 -9.77 6.87 -19.23
C ASP A 258 -9.14 6.25 -17.97
N TRP A 259 -8.88 7.07 -16.94
CA TRP A 259 -8.23 6.66 -15.69
C TRP A 259 -8.95 5.51 -14.95
N ASP A 260 -10.26 5.36 -15.15
CA ASP A 260 -11.12 4.37 -14.49
C ASP A 260 -11.29 3.08 -15.28
N ARG A 261 -10.68 2.97 -16.47
CA ARG A 261 -10.78 1.77 -17.31
C ARG A 261 -10.37 0.50 -16.56
N GLY A 262 -11.09 -0.58 -16.82
CA GLY A 262 -10.73 -1.90 -16.30
C GLY A 262 -9.35 -2.36 -16.80
N PRO A 263 -8.65 -3.22 -16.05
CA PRO A 263 -7.37 -3.76 -16.48
C PRO A 263 -7.57 -4.64 -17.73
N THR A 264 -7.13 -4.18 -18.90
CA THR A 264 -7.07 -5.01 -20.10
C THR A 264 -5.90 -5.98 -19.97
N PRO A 265 -6.11 -7.30 -20.11
CA PRO A 265 -4.99 -8.24 -20.20
C PRO A 265 -4.09 -7.88 -21.38
N GLU A 266 -2.77 -7.97 -21.22
CA GLU A 266 -1.85 -7.84 -22.36
C GLU A 266 -2.24 -8.89 -23.41
N SER A 267 -2.61 -8.42 -24.60
CA SER A 267 -2.98 -9.28 -25.71
C SER A 267 -1.77 -10.14 -26.07
N SER A 268 -1.87 -11.44 -25.78
CA SER A 268 -0.85 -12.40 -26.22
C SER A 268 -0.78 -12.33 -27.74
N HIS A 269 0.25 -11.68 -28.27
CA HIS A 269 0.55 -11.75 -29.69
C HIS A 269 0.94 -13.20 -30.00
N GLN A 270 -0.02 -13.98 -30.49
CA GLN A 270 0.28 -15.24 -31.17
C GLN A 270 0.83 -14.87 -32.53
N SER A 271 2.15 -14.96 -32.68
CA SER A 271 2.81 -14.89 -33.97
C SER A 271 2.50 -16.17 -34.75
N SER A 272 1.75 -15.98 -35.84
CA SER A 272 1.64 -16.76 -37.10
C SER A 272 1.35 -18.25 -37.02
#